data_AF-A0A382DD63-F1
#
_entry.id   AF-A0A382DD63-F1
#
_cell.length_a   1.000
_cell.length_b   1.000
_cell.length_c   1.000
_cell.angle_alpha   90.00
_cell.angle_beta   90.00
_cell.angle_gamma   90.00
#
_symmetry.space_group_name_H-M   'P 1'
#
loop_
_entity.id
_entity.type
_entity.pdbx_description
1 polymer ?
#
loop_
_entity_poly.entity_id
_entity_poly.type
_entity_poly.pdbx_seq_one_letter_code
_entity_poly.pdbx_strand_id
1 'polypeptide(L)'
;FYTEPKSEDAWREALRKFGRNPKNHKELEDPTFVQLYDLKADPGETNNLAKTHFGKVKKMIKAYSKIVEDGRTTPGPKLSNDRPLKIFRPPGFVWKK
;
A
#
# COMPACT_ATOMS: atom_id res chain seq x y z
N PHE A 1 4.41 24.29 -7.90
CA PHE A 1 3.29 24.00 -6.98
C PHE A 1 3.14 22.50 -6.92
N TYR A 2 3.57 21.84 -5.85
CA TYR A 2 3.31 20.41 -5.66
C TYR A 2 1.94 20.30 -4.99
N THR A 3 0.94 19.81 -5.72
CA THR A 3 -0.44 19.63 -5.26
C THR A 3 -0.65 18.33 -4.49
N GLU A 4 0.39 17.52 -4.29
CA GLU A 4 0.32 16.30 -3.48
C GLU A 4 0.90 16.59 -2.09
N PRO A 5 0.19 16.23 -0.99
CA PRO A 5 0.78 16.27 0.34
C PRO A 5 2.04 15.41 0.35
N LYS A 6 3.09 15.85 1.06
CA LYS A 6 4.29 15.03 1.16
C LYS A 6 3.89 13.66 1.69
N SER A 7 4.49 12.60 1.16
CA SER A 7 4.22 11.22 1.59
C SER A 7 4.23 11.08 3.13
N GLU A 8 5.13 11.80 3.81
CA GLU A 8 5.20 11.86 5.27
C GLU A 8 3.92 12.39 5.95
N ASP A 9 3.28 13.42 5.39
CA ASP A 9 2.04 13.99 5.93
C ASP A 9 0.90 12.97 5.83
N ALA A 10 0.80 12.26 4.70
CA ALA A 10 -0.18 11.18 4.52
C ALA A 10 0.04 10.04 5.54
N TRP A 11 1.30 9.67 5.80
CA TRP A 11 1.63 8.68 6.82
C TRP A 11 1.29 9.15 8.25
N ARG A 12 1.54 10.43 8.57
CA ARG A 12 1.16 11.01 9.88
C ARG A 12 -0.35 11.02 10.06
N GLU A 13 -1.10 11.38 9.03
CA GLU A 13 -2.57 11.33 9.07
C GLU A 13 -3.10 9.91 9.21
N ALA A 14 -2.51 8.95 8.51
CA ALA A 14 -2.88 7.54 8.60
C ALA A 14 -2.63 7.01 10.02
N LEU A 15 -1.48 7.33 10.62
CA LEU A 15 -1.19 6.99 12.02
C LEU A 15 -2.20 7.62 12.99
N ARG A 16 -2.55 8.90 12.80
CA ARG A 16 -3.57 9.58 13.60
C ARG A 16 -4.94 8.90 13.48
N LYS A 17 -5.33 8.49 12.28
CA LYS A 17 -6.59 7.76 12.01
C LYS A 17 -6.57 6.34 12.59
N PHE A 18 -5.42 5.68 12.58
CA PHE A 18 -5.22 4.34 13.14
C PHE A 18 -5.12 4.35 14.68
N GLY A 19 -4.75 5.49 15.28
CA GLY A 19 -4.74 5.74 16.73
C GLY A 19 -3.53 5.17 17.47
N ARG A 20 -2.62 4.47 16.78
CA ARG A 20 -1.37 3.93 17.33
C ARG A 20 -0.35 3.68 16.21
N ASN A 21 0.85 3.24 16.58
CA ASN A 21 1.82 2.79 15.59
C ASN A 21 1.56 1.30 15.22
N PRO A 22 1.67 0.94 13.94
CA PRO A 22 1.57 -0.46 13.50
C PRO A 22 2.77 -1.25 14.04
N LYS A 23 2.52 -2.47 14.50
CA LYS A 23 3.52 -3.38 15.08
C LYS A 23 4.23 -4.22 14.04
N ASN A 24 3.58 -4.48 12.91
CA ASN A 24 4.11 -5.31 11.83
C ASN A 24 3.61 -4.84 10.47
N HIS A 25 4.19 -5.40 9.40
CA HIS A 25 3.85 -5.06 8.02
C HIS A 25 2.43 -5.49 7.63
N LYS A 26 1.83 -6.44 8.35
CA LYS A 26 0.47 -6.93 8.07
C LYS A 26 -0.59 -5.89 8.46
N GLU A 27 -0.33 -5.10 9.51
CA GLU A 27 -1.20 -3.99 9.89
C GLU A 27 -1.17 -2.84 8.88
N LEU A 28 -0.15 -2.77 8.02
CA LEU A 28 -0.10 -1.80 6.91
C LEU A 28 -1.03 -2.15 5.75
N GLU A 29 -1.62 -3.35 5.75
CA GLU A 29 -2.67 -3.71 4.80
C GLU A 29 -4.01 -3.04 5.11
N ASP A 30 -4.15 -2.42 6.29
CA ASP A 30 -5.38 -1.73 6.71
C ASP A 30 -5.75 -0.60 5.74
N PRO A 31 -7.06 -0.39 5.46
CA PRO A 31 -7.51 0.68 4.57
C PRO A 31 -7.12 2.10 5.03
N THR A 32 -6.62 2.29 6.26
CA THR A 32 -6.03 3.57 6.68
C THR A 32 -4.68 3.87 6.04
N PHE A 33 -3.91 2.84 5.67
CA PHE A 33 -2.54 2.98 5.15
C PHE A 33 -2.44 2.76 3.63
N VAL A 34 -3.52 2.31 3.01
CA VAL A 34 -3.58 2.07 1.57
C VAL A 34 -4.64 2.95 0.91
N GLN A 35 -4.49 3.11 -0.40
CA GLN A 35 -5.43 3.85 -1.23
C GLN A 35 -5.93 2.92 -2.34
N LEU A 36 -7.22 3.02 -2.64
CA LEU A 36 -7.85 2.31 -3.74
C LEU A 36 -8.71 3.31 -4.51
N TYR A 37 -8.41 3.48 -5.79
CA TYR A 37 -9.14 4.38 -6.67
C TYR A 37 -9.75 3.60 -7.84
N ASP A 38 -10.89 4.08 -8.31
CA ASP A 38 -11.48 3.63 -9.57
C ASP A 38 -11.11 4.63 -10.67
N LEU A 39 -10.01 4.36 -11.38
CA LEU A 39 -9.50 5.27 -12.40
C LEU A 39 -10.46 5.49 -13.59
N LYS A 40 -11.47 4.62 -13.76
CA LYS A 40 -12.47 4.80 -14.82
C LYS A 40 -13.51 5.86 -14.44
N ALA A 41 -13.92 5.88 -13.17
CA ALA A 41 -14.91 6.82 -12.66
C ALA A 41 -14.27 8.09 -12.08
N ASP A 42 -13.05 7.98 -11.57
CA ASP A 42 -12.31 9.02 -10.85
C ASP A 42 -10.82 9.00 -11.26
N PRO A 43 -10.50 9.49 -12.47
CA PRO A 43 -9.12 9.55 -12.95
C PRO A 43 -8.23 10.52 -12.17
N GLY A 44 -8.83 11.43 -11.39
CA GLY A 44 -8.13 12.37 -10.52
C GLY A 44 -7.77 11.80 -9.15
N GLU A 45 -8.09 10.53 -8.87
CA GLU A 45 -7.77 9.85 -7.61
C GLU A 45 -8.26 10.63 -6.36
N THR A 46 -9.45 11.21 -6.47
CA THR A 46 -10.02 12.09 -5.43
C THR A 46 -10.74 11.32 -4.34
N ASN A 47 -11.30 10.14 -4.67
CA ASN A 47 -12.16 9.36 -3.79
C ASN A 47 -11.52 8.01 -3.43
N ASN A 48 -10.93 7.93 -2.23
CA ASN A 48 -10.34 6.68 -1.75
C ASN A 48 -11.41 5.66 -1.30
N LEU A 49 -11.54 4.59 -2.07
CA LEU A 49 -12.48 3.48 -1.85
C LEU A 49 -11.93 2.35 -0.98
N ALA A 50 -10.72 2.47 -0.42
CA ALA A 50 -10.06 1.38 0.32
C ALA A 50 -10.89 0.88 1.50
N LYS A 51 -11.53 1.80 2.24
CA LYS A 51 -12.42 1.47 3.38
C LYS A 51 -13.67 0.70 2.94
N THR A 52 -14.31 1.14 1.85
CA THR A 52 -15.56 0.57 1.34
C THR A 52 -15.33 -0.76 0.62
N HIS A 53 -14.17 -0.93 -0.02
CA HIS A 53 -13.84 -2.09 -0.84
C HIS A 53 -12.60 -2.84 -0.35
N PHE A 54 -12.50 -3.04 0.96
CA PHE A 54 -11.35 -3.72 1.57
C PHE A 54 -11.10 -5.15 1.02
N GLY A 55 -12.16 -5.85 0.61
CA GLY A 55 -12.01 -7.14 -0.08
C GLY A 55 -11.25 -7.05 -1.40
N LYS A 56 -11.41 -5.96 -2.17
CA LYS A 56 -10.64 -5.71 -3.40
C LYS A 56 -9.19 -5.39 -3.06
N VAL A 57 -8.96 -4.55 -2.04
CA VAL A 57 -7.61 -4.23 -1.53
C VAL A 57 -6.83 -5.50 -1.21
N LYS A 58 -7.40 -6.42 -0.40
CA LYS A 58 -6.75 -7.70 -0.06
C LYS A 58 -6.39 -8.54 -1.28
N LYS A 59 -7.30 -8.63 -2.26
CA LYS A 59 -7.05 -9.37 -3.51
C LYS A 59 -5.87 -8.75 -4.29
N MET A 60 -5.82 -7.42 -4.38
CA MET A 60 -4.75 -6.70 -5.07
C MET A 60 -3.41 -6.84 -4.34
N ILE A 61 -3.39 -6.71 -3.02
CA ILE A 61 -2.17 -6.93 -2.20
C ILE A 61 -1.65 -8.36 -2.41
N LYS A 62 -2.54 -9.37 -2.40
CA LYS A 62 -2.15 -10.76 -2.65
C LYS A 62 -1.58 -10.96 -4.06
N ALA A 63 -2.22 -10.36 -5.08
CA ALA A 63 -1.72 -10.42 -6.46
C ALA A 63 -0.35 -9.74 -6.59
N TYR A 64 -0.18 -8.57 -6.00
CA TYR A 64 1.09 -7.84 -5.96
C TYR A 64 2.18 -8.64 -5.24
N SER A 65 1.87 -9.24 -4.10
CA SER A 65 2.78 -10.12 -3.35
C SER A 65 3.30 -11.25 -4.22
N LYS A 66 2.40 -11.88 -4.98
CA LYS A 66 2.72 -12.96 -5.92
C LYS A 66 3.62 -12.49 -7.05
N ILE A 67 3.34 -11.32 -7.64
CA ILE A 67 4.18 -10.73 -8.70
C ILE A 67 5.60 -10.50 -8.19
N VAL A 68 5.73 -9.96 -6.98
CA VAL A 68 7.02 -9.73 -6.33
C VAL A 68 7.75 -11.05 -6.11
N GLU A 69 7.07 -12.08 -5.60
CA GLU A 69 7.65 -13.41 -5.38
C GLU A 69 8.06 -14.11 -6.68
N ASP A 70 7.24 -14.00 -7.73
CA ASP A 70 7.50 -14.62 -9.02
C ASP A 70 8.60 -13.88 -9.80
N GLY A 71 8.95 -12.65 -9.40
CA GLY A 71 9.95 -11.81 -10.08
C GLY A 71 9.47 -11.32 -11.45
N ARG A 72 8.19 -11.48 -11.76
CA ARG A 72 7.59 -11.13 -13.06
C ARG A 72 6.08 -10.93 -12.95
N THR A 73 5.54 -10.14 -13.88
CA THR A 73 4.09 -9.89 -14.03
C THR A 73 3.45 -10.77 -15.12
N THR A 74 4.24 -11.44 -15.95
CA THR A 74 3.78 -12.26 -17.07
C THR A 74 3.84 -13.76 -16.75
N PRO A 75 3.03 -14.61 -17.40
CA PRO A 75 3.11 -16.05 -17.23
C PRO A 75 4.50 -16.60 -17.58
N GLY A 76 4.98 -17.59 -16.82
CA GLY A 76 6.26 -18.25 -17.05
C GLY A 76 6.90 -18.72 -15.73
N PRO A 77 8.09 -19.33 -15.81
CA PRO A 77 8.85 -19.70 -14.62
C PRO A 77 9.23 -18.46 -13.80
N LYS A 78 9.37 -18.66 -12.48
CA LYS A 78 9.83 -17.63 -11.54
C LYS A 78 11.21 -17.13 -11.93
N LEU A 79 11.43 -15.82 -11.83
CA LEU A 79 12.72 -15.18 -12.03
C LEU A 79 13.37 -14.88 -10.68
N SER A 80 14.71 -14.89 -10.64
CA SER A 80 15.43 -14.50 -9.43
C SER A 80 15.40 -12.98 -9.27
N ASN A 81 15.00 -12.51 -8.09
CA ASN A 81 15.14 -11.10 -7.71
C ASN A 81 16.52 -10.87 -7.07
N ASP A 82 17.11 -9.70 -7.29
CA ASP A 82 18.42 -9.33 -6.69
C ASP A 82 18.38 -9.28 -5.16
N ARG A 83 17.22 -8.96 -4.59
CA ARG A 83 17.01 -8.87 -3.14
C ARG A 83 15.57 -9.21 -2.74
N PRO A 84 15.36 -9.71 -1.51
CA PRO A 84 14.01 -9.87 -0.98
C PRO A 84 13.33 -8.50 -0.84
N LEU A 85 12.16 -8.35 -1.45
CA LEU A 85 11.37 -7.13 -1.40
C LEU A 85 10.24 -7.27 -0.38
N LYS A 86 10.13 -6.30 0.53
CA LYS A 86 8.95 -6.12 1.37
C LYS A 86 7.90 -5.30 0.62
N ILE A 87 6.67 -5.78 0.61
CA ILE A 87 5.51 -5.16 -0.06
C ILE A 87 5.25 -3.73 0.43
N PHE A 88 5.41 -3.50 1.73
CA PHE A 88 5.28 -2.19 2.35
C PHE A 88 6.64 -1.66 2.82
N ARG A 89 6.91 -0.39 2.51
CA ARG A 89 8.10 0.35 2.97
C ARG A 89 7.67 1.71 3.56
N PRO A 90 7.12 1.73 4.78
CA PRO A 90 6.76 2.99 5.41
C PRO A 90 8.01 3.81 5.80
N PRO A 91 7.86 5.13 6.01
CA PRO A 91 8.90 5.97 6.58
C PRO A 91 9.41 5.45 7.93
N GLY A 92 10.68 5.72 8.24
CA GLY A 92 11.32 5.20 9.46
C GLY A 92 10.62 5.59 10.76
N PHE A 93 9.92 6.74 10.80
CA PHE A 93 9.18 7.18 11.99
C PHE A 93 7.96 6.30 12.32
N VAL A 94 7.45 5.52 11.37
CA VAL A 94 6.31 4.61 11.60
C VAL A 94 6.69 3.50 12.58
N TRP A 95 7.96 3.09 12.60
CA TRP A 95 8.48 2.05 13.49
C TRP A 95 9.09 2.60 14.78
N LYS A 96 9.35 3.91 14.85
CA LYS A 96 9.86 4.53 16.07
C LYS A 96 8.74 4.55 17.12
N LYS A 97 9.06 4.04 18.31
CA LYS A 97 8.19 4.12 19.48
C LYS A 97 8.32 5.49 20.12
#